data_AF-A0A2U2SGT2-F1
#
_entry.id   AF-A0A2U2SGT2-F1
#
_cell.length_a   1.000
_cell.length_b   1.000
_cell.length_c   1.000
_cell.angle_alpha   90.00
_cell.angle_beta   90.00
_cell.angle_gamma   90.00
#
_symmetry.space_group_name_H-M   'P 1'
#
loop_
_entity.id
_entity.type
_entity.pdbx_description
1 polymer ?
#
loop_
_entity_poly.entity_id
_entity_poly.type
_entity_poly.pdbx_seq_one_letter_code
_entity_poly.pdbx_strand_id
1 'polypeptide(L)'
;MSIFQTIGSLDDPLGLWTPMPQQEMVHFGLQQESSLPAVEAPLFRVNLPENLQAAQQAFERSEANLDQVHTVLQAIPNRLDDLLHQIQARQTTQSTVSFAANSLTVEPGPESALLELLEDISNSQPISFSRGDEPETIQEPLSQAWRKAKTDFESFLEQLEQTVLHFAWVETALAGQVIARSAVDWSGDTITAWAETASAEQKHLHQRALERATRTRHLNLRLFLTVSSGAAKIATLTATGTPILALPAAYQYVITLLKQAREIKNIP
;
A
#
# COMPACT_ATOMS: atom_id res chain seq x y z
N MET A 1 1.99 1.51 -23.47
CA MET A 1 2.84 2.09 -22.40
C MET A 1 1.93 2.52 -21.26
N SER A 2 2.33 2.35 -20.00
CA SER A 2 1.52 2.84 -18.87
C SER A 2 1.54 4.37 -18.84
N ILE A 3 0.36 4.98 -18.71
CA ILE A 3 0.18 6.43 -18.68
C ILE A 3 0.66 7.00 -17.33
N PHE A 4 0.52 6.24 -16.26
CA PHE A 4 0.79 6.71 -14.91
C PHE A 4 1.90 5.88 -14.29
N GLN A 5 3.03 6.53 -14.06
CA GLN A 5 4.28 5.90 -13.68
C GLN A 5 4.81 6.52 -12.39
N THR A 6 5.49 5.70 -11.59
CA THR A 6 6.31 6.18 -10.49
C THR A 6 7.76 5.82 -10.77
N ILE A 7 8.68 6.75 -10.53
CA ILE A 7 10.12 6.56 -10.68
C ILE A 7 10.76 6.66 -9.29
N GLY A 8 11.61 5.69 -8.97
CA GLY A 8 12.21 5.46 -7.66
C GLY A 8 11.84 4.07 -7.12
N SER A 9 12.35 3.71 -5.95
CA SER A 9 12.06 2.43 -5.27
C SER A 9 10.64 2.34 -4.67
N LEU A 10 9.69 3.10 -5.22
CA LEU A 10 8.29 3.03 -4.80
C LEU A 10 7.60 1.85 -5.49
N ASP A 11 7.39 0.76 -4.76
CA ASP A 11 6.32 -0.17 -5.11
C ASP A 11 4.97 0.55 -4.89
N ASP A 12 3.94 0.13 -5.64
CA ASP A 12 2.60 0.68 -5.45
C ASP A 12 1.67 -0.39 -4.88
N PRO A 13 1.49 -0.44 -3.54
CA PRO A 13 0.61 -1.42 -2.91
C PRO A 13 -0.85 -1.27 -3.37
N LEU A 14 -1.26 -0.05 -3.77
CA LEU A 14 -2.61 0.24 -4.26
C LEU A 14 -2.77 -0.07 -5.74
N GLY A 15 -1.69 -0.39 -6.47
CA GLY A 15 -1.70 -0.72 -7.90
C GLY A 15 -2.32 0.38 -8.78
N LEU A 16 -2.11 1.64 -8.41
CA LEU A 16 -2.58 2.82 -9.11
C LEU A 16 -1.55 3.32 -10.14
N TRP A 17 -0.27 3.11 -9.88
CA TRP A 17 0.90 3.57 -10.61
C TRP A 17 1.72 2.37 -11.05
N THR A 18 2.35 2.48 -12.21
CA THR A 18 3.28 1.46 -12.69
C THR A 18 4.70 1.84 -12.28
N PRO A 19 5.41 1.02 -11.49
CA PRO A 19 6.80 1.30 -11.16
C PRO A 19 7.63 1.22 -12.44
N MET A 20 8.44 2.24 -12.67
CA MET A 20 9.43 2.26 -13.74
C MET A 20 10.80 2.10 -13.09
N PRO A 21 11.66 1.18 -13.58
CA PRO A 21 13.01 1.07 -13.06
C PRO A 21 13.69 2.43 -13.19
N GLN A 22 14.39 2.82 -12.13
CA GLN A 22 15.23 4.01 -12.12
C GLN A 22 16.34 3.77 -13.14
N GLN A 23 16.08 4.13 -14.39
CA GLN A 23 17.15 4.24 -15.38
C GLN A 23 18.07 5.32 -14.81
N GLU A 24 19.36 5.00 -14.63
CA GLU A 24 20.38 5.94 -14.23
C GLU A 24 20.26 7.18 -15.10
N MET A 25 19.49 8.17 -14.62
CA MET A 25 19.46 9.49 -15.22
C MET A 25 20.85 10.03 -14.90
N VAL A 26 21.74 9.90 -15.88
CA VAL A 26 23.06 10.52 -15.84
C VAL A 26 22.80 12.02 -15.70
N HIS A 27 22.82 12.50 -14.46
CA HIS A 27 22.65 13.91 -14.16
C HIS A 27 23.89 14.63 -14.73
N PHE A 28 23.77 15.18 -15.93
CA PHE A 28 24.71 16.15 -16.45
C PHE A 28 24.47 17.50 -15.76
N GLY A 29 24.80 17.56 -14.47
CA GLY A 29 24.94 18.80 -13.73
C GLY A 29 26.37 19.31 -13.88
N LEU A 30 26.52 20.56 -14.34
CA LEU A 30 27.80 21.26 -14.36
C LEU A 30 28.44 21.21 -12.96
N GLN A 31 29.69 20.74 -12.91
CA GLN A 31 30.50 20.67 -11.70
C GLN A 31 30.61 22.04 -11.02
N GLN A 32 29.85 22.29 -9.95
CA GLN A 32 30.36 23.06 -8.82
C GLN A 32 29.46 22.91 -7.57
N GLU A 33 30.10 22.49 -6.49
CA GLU A 33 29.68 22.62 -5.07
C GLU A 33 28.59 21.66 -4.53
N SER A 34 29.09 20.48 -4.13
CA SER A 34 28.89 19.81 -2.83
C SER A 34 27.92 20.46 -1.81
N SER A 35 26.60 20.30 -1.99
CA SER A 35 25.63 20.14 -0.89
C SER A 35 24.20 20.08 -1.41
N LEU A 36 23.82 18.96 -2.03
CA LEU A 36 22.42 18.55 -2.04
C LEU A 36 22.40 17.10 -1.58
N PRO A 37 21.65 16.73 -0.53
CA PRO A 37 21.40 15.32 -0.33
C PRO A 37 20.69 14.84 -1.60
N ALA A 38 21.22 13.79 -2.22
CA ALA A 38 20.56 13.03 -3.27
C ALA A 38 19.34 12.32 -2.66
N VAL A 39 18.38 13.10 -2.17
CA VAL A 39 17.09 12.57 -1.79
C VAL A 39 16.44 12.18 -3.10
N GLU A 40 16.37 10.88 -3.33
CA GLU A 40 15.55 10.23 -4.35
C GLU A 40 14.08 10.54 -4.08
N ALA A 41 13.70 11.79 -4.30
CA ALA A 41 12.35 12.27 -4.13
C ALA A 41 11.45 11.50 -5.10
N PRO A 42 10.34 10.91 -4.63
CA PRO A 42 9.44 10.16 -5.50
C PRO A 42 8.98 11.03 -6.67
N LEU A 43 9.04 10.50 -7.89
CA LEU A 43 8.59 11.19 -9.09
C LEU A 43 7.36 10.46 -9.67
N PHE A 44 6.21 11.12 -9.56
CA PHE A 44 4.96 10.72 -10.20
C PHE A 44 4.90 11.30 -11.61
N ARG A 45 5.09 10.46 -12.62
CA ARG A 45 5.07 10.87 -14.03
C ARG A 45 3.77 10.46 -14.70
N VAL A 46 3.14 11.41 -15.36
CA VAL A 46 1.92 11.21 -16.17
C VAL A 46 2.26 11.45 -17.63
N ASN A 47 2.33 10.38 -18.42
CA ASN A 47 2.64 10.39 -19.84
C ASN A 47 1.34 10.29 -20.67
N LEU A 48 0.81 11.44 -21.05
CA LEU A 48 -0.43 11.55 -21.80
C LEU A 48 -0.21 11.36 -23.30
N PRO A 49 -1.13 10.67 -24.00
CA PRO A 49 -1.13 10.63 -25.46
C PRO A 49 -1.40 12.02 -26.02
N GLU A 50 -0.91 12.30 -27.24
CA GLU A 50 -1.15 13.58 -27.95
C GLU A 50 -2.65 13.89 -28.11
N ASN A 51 -3.46 12.85 -28.28
CA ASN A 51 -4.91 12.98 -28.37
C ASN A 51 -5.52 13.34 -27.01
N LEU A 52 -6.02 14.57 -26.88
CA LEU A 52 -6.66 15.08 -25.67
C LEU A 52 -7.87 14.25 -25.21
N GLN A 53 -8.68 13.72 -26.14
CA GLN A 53 -9.80 12.86 -25.78
C GLN A 53 -9.32 11.54 -25.16
N ALA A 54 -8.23 10.97 -25.68
CA ALA A 54 -7.64 9.77 -25.09
C ALA A 54 -7.02 10.06 -23.71
N ALA A 55 -6.40 11.22 -23.53
CA ALA A 55 -5.89 11.68 -22.23
C ALA A 55 -7.03 11.84 -21.21
N GLN A 56 -8.14 12.46 -21.60
CA GLN A 56 -9.33 12.62 -20.76
C GLN A 56 -9.88 11.28 -20.28
N GLN A 57 -10.09 10.34 -21.22
CA GLN A 57 -10.58 9.00 -20.90
C GLN A 57 -9.61 8.24 -19.97
N ALA A 58 -8.30 8.43 -20.14
CA ALA A 58 -7.31 7.82 -19.27
C ALA A 58 -7.42 8.32 -17.82
N PHE A 59 -7.64 9.62 -17.63
CA PHE A 59 -7.88 10.17 -16.29
C PHE A 59 -9.20 9.69 -15.69
N GLU A 60 -10.29 9.65 -16.45
CA GLU A 60 -11.60 9.16 -15.95
C GLU A 60 -11.51 7.72 -15.45
N ARG A 61 -10.87 6.82 -16.22
CA ARG A 61 -10.63 5.44 -15.78
C ARG A 61 -9.78 5.37 -14.51
N SER A 62 -8.78 6.22 -14.43
CA SER A 62 -7.89 6.35 -13.26
C SER A 62 -8.65 6.82 -12.02
N GLU A 63 -9.46 7.86 -12.14
CA GLU A 63 -10.26 8.43 -11.05
C GLU A 63 -11.27 7.42 -10.54
N ALA A 64 -11.93 6.69 -11.45
CA ALA A 64 -12.81 5.58 -11.08
C ALA A 64 -12.09 4.45 -10.33
N ASN A 65 -10.80 4.22 -10.63
CA ASN A 65 -9.98 3.25 -9.88
C ASN A 65 -9.62 3.78 -8.47
N LEU A 66 -9.27 5.08 -8.36
CA LEU A 66 -9.06 5.72 -7.04
C LEU A 66 -10.30 5.66 -6.16
N ASP A 67 -11.47 5.94 -6.71
CA ASP A 67 -12.76 5.88 -5.98
C ASP A 67 -13.08 4.46 -5.52
N GLN A 68 -12.76 3.46 -6.34
CA GLN A 68 -12.93 2.06 -5.99
C GLN A 68 -12.00 1.66 -4.83
N VAL A 69 -10.70 1.95 -4.93
CA VAL A 69 -9.73 1.68 -3.84
C VAL A 69 -10.18 2.38 -2.56
N HIS A 70 -10.65 3.63 -2.67
CA HIS A 70 -11.19 4.37 -1.52
C HIS A 70 -12.37 3.65 -0.87
N THR A 71 -13.34 3.21 -1.67
CA THR A 71 -14.54 2.50 -1.20
C THR A 71 -14.19 1.19 -0.52
N VAL A 72 -13.25 0.42 -1.08
CA VAL A 72 -12.78 -0.82 -0.48
C VAL A 72 -12.13 -0.54 0.87
N LEU A 73 -11.17 0.41 0.94
CA LEU A 73 -10.54 0.79 2.21
C LEU A 73 -11.54 1.29 3.25
N GLN A 74 -12.63 1.93 2.85
CA GLN A 74 -13.72 2.34 3.74
C GLN A 74 -14.49 1.15 4.33
N ALA A 75 -14.67 0.06 3.56
CA ALA A 75 -15.46 -1.09 3.98
C ALA A 75 -14.70 -2.07 4.88
N ILE A 76 -13.36 -2.09 4.82
CA ILE A 76 -12.51 -3.04 5.53
C ILE A 76 -12.76 -3.08 7.05
N PRO A 77 -12.82 -1.94 7.77
CA PRO A 77 -13.02 -1.97 9.23
C PRO A 77 -14.30 -2.72 9.63
N ASN A 78 -15.41 -2.49 8.92
CA ASN A 78 -16.68 -3.16 9.18
C ASN A 78 -16.58 -4.66 8.88
N ARG A 79 -15.96 -5.03 7.76
CA ARG A 79 -15.75 -6.44 7.39
C ARG A 79 -14.91 -7.19 8.43
N LEU A 80 -13.92 -6.52 9.02
CA LEU A 80 -13.12 -7.10 10.10
C LEU A 80 -13.94 -7.23 11.41
N ASP A 81 -14.79 -6.26 11.72
CA ASP A 81 -15.71 -6.35 12.87
C ASP A 81 -16.69 -7.51 12.73
N ASP A 82 -17.25 -7.69 11.53
CA ASP A 82 -18.14 -8.82 11.23
C ASP A 82 -17.41 -10.15 11.42
N LEU A 83 -16.16 -10.26 10.95
CA LEU A 83 -15.32 -11.44 11.16
C LEU A 83 -15.08 -11.70 12.66
N LEU A 84 -14.72 -10.67 13.42
CA LEU A 84 -14.51 -10.78 14.87
C LEU A 84 -15.77 -11.27 15.59
N HIS A 85 -16.93 -10.69 15.28
CA HIS A 85 -18.20 -11.11 15.86
C HIS A 85 -18.54 -12.56 15.52
N GLN A 86 -18.29 -12.99 14.28
CA GLN A 86 -18.50 -14.39 13.88
C GLN A 86 -17.60 -15.36 14.65
N ILE A 87 -16.32 -15.01 14.85
CA ILE A 87 -15.38 -15.83 15.63
C ILE A 87 -15.83 -15.93 17.09
N GLN A 88 -16.18 -14.81 17.72
CA GLN A 88 -16.64 -14.75 19.10
C GLN A 88 -17.95 -15.54 19.32
N ALA A 89 -18.92 -15.41 18.40
CA ALA A 89 -20.19 -16.14 18.47
C ALA A 89 -20.00 -17.67 18.36
N ARG A 90 -19.00 -18.11 17.59
CA ARG A 90 -18.66 -19.55 17.49
C ARG A 90 -18.00 -20.06 18.77
N GLN A 91 -17.10 -19.28 19.37
CA GLN A 91 -16.44 -19.62 20.63
C GLN A 91 -17.44 -19.79 21.78
N THR A 92 -18.45 -18.92 21.89
CA THR A 92 -19.48 -19.04 22.94
C THR A 92 -20.38 -20.28 22.75
N THR A 93 -20.68 -20.63 21.50
CA THR A 93 -21.56 -21.76 21.17
C THR A 93 -20.86 -23.13 21.32
N GLN A 94 -19.54 -23.21 21.14
CA GLN A 94 -18.77 -24.46 21.18
C GLN A 94 -18.25 -24.86 22.58
N SER A 95 -18.70 -24.20 23.65
CA SER A 95 -18.28 -24.44 25.04
C SER A 95 -18.57 -25.85 25.59
N THR A 96 -19.12 -26.79 24.81
CA THR A 96 -19.50 -28.14 25.26
C THR A 96 -18.85 -29.30 24.50
N VAL A 97 -18.01 -29.05 23.47
CA VAL A 97 -17.32 -30.13 22.74
C VAL A 97 -15.84 -29.77 22.56
N SER A 98 -14.96 -30.54 23.19
CA SER A 98 -13.51 -30.33 23.24
C SER A 98 -12.88 -30.23 21.84
N PHE A 99 -12.10 -29.16 21.65
CA PHE A 99 -10.94 -29.02 20.77
C PHE A 99 -10.95 -29.84 19.46
N ALA A 100 -11.65 -29.33 18.45
CA ALA A 100 -11.27 -29.59 17.06
C ALA A 100 -11.00 -28.25 16.37
N ALA A 101 -9.76 -27.77 16.50
CA ALA A 101 -9.23 -26.66 15.70
C ALA A 101 -9.28 -26.94 14.18
N ASN A 102 -9.49 -28.21 13.78
CA ASN A 102 -9.51 -28.68 12.39
C ASN A 102 -10.83 -28.48 11.63
N SER A 103 -11.89 -27.91 12.21
CA SER A 103 -13.19 -27.80 11.53
C SER A 103 -13.64 -26.35 11.27
N LEU A 104 -12.68 -25.44 11.07
CA LEU A 104 -12.97 -24.23 10.32
C LEU A 104 -12.88 -24.59 8.83
N THR A 105 -13.93 -25.17 8.27
CA THR A 105 -14.13 -25.12 6.81
C THR A 105 -14.43 -23.66 6.45
N VAL A 106 -13.38 -22.84 6.44
CA VAL A 106 -13.47 -21.47 5.95
C VAL A 106 -13.54 -21.57 4.43
N GLU A 107 -14.55 -20.94 3.86
CA GLU A 107 -14.61 -20.76 2.41
C GLU A 107 -13.30 -20.11 1.96
N PRO A 108 -12.66 -20.58 0.87
CA PRO A 108 -11.38 -20.04 0.43
C PRO A 108 -11.52 -18.53 0.19
N GLY A 109 -10.78 -17.73 0.96
CA GLY A 109 -10.98 -16.28 0.99
C GLY A 109 -9.87 -15.53 1.72
N PRO A 110 -9.94 -14.19 1.72
CA PRO A 110 -8.95 -13.36 2.42
C PRO A 110 -9.03 -13.58 3.94
N GLU A 111 -10.21 -13.88 4.48
CA GLU A 111 -10.39 -14.23 5.89
C GLU A 111 -9.72 -15.56 6.26
N SER A 112 -9.78 -16.58 5.39
CA SER A 112 -9.13 -17.87 5.67
C SER A 112 -7.61 -17.70 5.73
N ALA A 113 -7.05 -16.99 4.74
CA ALA A 113 -5.62 -16.68 4.70
C ALA A 113 -5.16 -15.84 5.90
N LEU A 114 -6.00 -14.91 6.38
CA LEU A 114 -5.72 -14.17 7.60
C LEU A 114 -5.65 -15.11 8.82
N LEU A 115 -6.64 -15.99 8.98
CA LEU A 115 -6.69 -16.92 10.11
C LEU A 115 -5.50 -17.89 10.10
N GLU A 116 -5.09 -18.39 8.93
CA GLU A 116 -3.88 -19.22 8.78
C GLU A 116 -2.61 -18.48 9.24
N LEU A 117 -2.44 -17.21 8.84
CA LEU A 117 -1.31 -16.40 9.29
C LEU A 117 -1.32 -16.16 10.82
N LEU A 118 -2.50 -16.05 11.43
CA LEU A 118 -2.64 -15.88 12.88
C LEU A 118 -2.40 -17.17 13.65
N GLU A 119 -2.76 -18.31 13.08
CA GLU A 119 -2.44 -19.63 13.61
C GLU A 119 -0.91 -19.85 13.62
N ASP A 120 -0.21 -19.50 12.54
CA ASP A 120 1.25 -19.53 12.49
C ASP A 120 1.89 -18.73 13.63
N ILE A 121 1.41 -17.51 13.88
CA ILE A 121 1.90 -16.65 14.97
C ILE A 121 1.61 -17.28 16.35
N SER A 122 0.44 -17.89 16.51
CA SER A 122 0.01 -18.50 17.77
C SER A 122 0.79 -19.78 18.09
N ASN A 123 1.13 -20.57 17.06
CA ASN A 123 1.92 -21.80 17.18
C ASN A 123 3.41 -21.51 17.39
N SER A 124 3.89 -20.38 16.87
CA SER A 124 5.30 -19.97 16.98
C SER A 124 5.67 -19.32 18.32
N GLN A 125 4.97 -19.65 19.41
CA GLN A 125 5.20 -19.01 20.72
C GLN A 125 6.69 -19.07 21.10
N PRO A 126 7.32 -17.93 21.43
CA PRO A 126 8.62 -17.96 22.09
C PRO A 126 8.43 -18.55 23.49
N ILE A 127 8.93 -19.76 23.69
CA ILE A 127 9.07 -20.36 25.01
C ILE A 127 9.87 -19.38 25.88
N SER A 128 9.24 -18.92 26.97
CA SER A 128 9.76 -17.89 27.87
C SER A 128 11.19 -18.21 28.35
N PHE A 129 11.98 -17.13 28.42
CA PHE A 129 13.34 -17.05 28.94
C PHE A 129 13.47 -17.68 30.33
N SER A 130 14.02 -18.89 30.38
CA SER A 130 14.68 -19.37 31.59
C SER A 130 15.87 -18.46 31.88
N ARG A 131 15.86 -17.79 33.03
CA ARG A 131 17.02 -17.11 33.61
C ARG A 131 17.94 -18.17 34.20
N GLY A 132 18.66 -18.88 33.34
CA GLY A 132 19.62 -19.92 33.71
C GLY A 132 20.35 -20.39 32.47
N ASP A 133 21.68 -20.40 32.55
CA ASP A 133 22.64 -20.51 31.46
C ASP A 133 22.23 -21.43 30.30
N GLU A 134 22.33 -20.84 29.10
CA GLU A 134 22.22 -21.37 27.73
C GLU A 134 21.13 -22.41 27.43
N PRO A 135 20.15 -22.00 26.62
CA PRO A 135 19.72 -22.87 25.52
C PRO A 135 19.71 -22.13 24.18
N GLU A 136 20.35 -22.72 23.17
CA GLU A 136 20.04 -22.48 21.76
C GLU A 136 18.53 -22.62 21.58
N THR A 137 17.84 -21.50 21.44
CA THR A 137 16.40 -21.48 21.15
C THR A 137 16.23 -21.92 19.70
N ILE A 138 15.94 -23.21 19.50
CA ILE A 138 15.43 -23.71 18.22
C ILE A 138 14.04 -23.11 18.04
N GLN A 139 13.99 -21.89 17.49
CA GLN A 139 12.74 -21.32 16.99
C GLN A 139 12.33 -22.17 15.79
N GLU A 140 11.14 -22.78 15.84
CA GLU A 140 10.55 -23.29 14.61
C GLU A 140 10.49 -22.15 13.60
N PRO A 141 11.00 -22.35 12.37
CA PRO A 141 11.06 -21.28 11.40
C PRO A 141 9.64 -20.87 11.05
N LEU A 142 9.30 -19.61 11.33
CA LEU A 142 8.07 -18.98 10.88
C LEU A 142 7.78 -19.35 9.42
N SER A 143 6.50 -19.56 9.12
CA SER A 143 6.06 -19.97 7.79
C SER A 143 6.61 -19.00 6.72
N GLN A 144 6.80 -19.52 5.49
CA GLN A 144 7.23 -18.69 4.38
C GLN A 144 6.21 -17.57 4.07
N ALA A 145 4.91 -17.87 4.24
CA ALA A 145 3.84 -16.90 4.08
C ALA A 145 3.99 -15.73 5.07
N TRP A 146 4.31 -16.03 6.33
CA TRP A 146 4.50 -14.99 7.33
C TRP A 146 5.73 -14.13 7.08
N ARG A 147 6.86 -14.75 6.73
CA ARG A 147 8.07 -14.00 6.35
C ARG A 147 7.83 -13.08 5.17
N LYS A 148 7.11 -13.55 4.15
CA LYS A 148 6.71 -12.71 3.01
C LYS A 148 5.81 -11.56 3.46
N ALA A 149 4.81 -11.82 4.29
CA ALA A 149 3.91 -10.80 4.82
C ALA A 149 4.69 -9.68 5.52
N LYS A 150 5.66 -10.06 6.37
CA LYS A 150 6.56 -9.16 7.07
C LYS A 150 7.39 -8.32 6.11
N THR A 151 8.08 -8.94 5.15
CA THR A 151 8.90 -8.22 4.17
C THR A 151 8.06 -7.24 3.35
N ASP A 152 6.90 -7.65 2.85
CA ASP A 152 6.01 -6.79 2.08
C ASP A 152 5.52 -5.58 2.93
N PHE A 153 5.26 -5.79 4.23
CA PHE A 153 4.87 -4.71 5.14
C PHE A 153 6.03 -3.75 5.48
N GLU A 154 7.24 -4.26 5.70
CA GLU A 154 8.44 -3.44 5.92
C GLU A 154 8.72 -2.56 4.70
N SER A 155 8.66 -3.12 3.49
CA SER A 155 8.78 -2.33 2.25
C SER A 155 7.69 -1.27 2.12
N PHE A 156 6.45 -1.56 2.54
CA PHE A 156 5.39 -0.56 2.59
C PHE A 156 5.70 0.59 3.58
N LEU A 157 6.27 0.30 4.74
CA LEU A 157 6.65 1.34 5.71
C LEU A 157 7.75 2.26 5.16
N GLU A 158 8.77 1.68 4.53
CA GLU A 158 9.85 2.45 3.88
C GLU A 158 9.27 3.38 2.79
N GLN A 159 8.33 2.88 1.98
CA GLN A 159 7.65 3.69 0.95
C GLN A 159 6.78 4.78 1.54
N LEU A 160 6.07 4.49 2.63
CA LEU A 160 5.24 5.47 3.31
C LEU A 160 6.11 6.59 3.88
N GLU A 161 7.24 6.25 4.50
CA GLU A 161 8.23 7.21 4.98
C GLU A 161 8.73 8.10 3.83
N GLN A 162 9.12 7.50 2.71
CA GLN A 162 9.56 8.24 1.52
C GLN A 162 8.45 9.17 0.99
N THR A 163 7.21 8.70 0.93
CA THR A 163 6.08 9.45 0.38
C THR A 163 5.59 10.58 1.27
N VAL A 164 5.71 10.41 2.60
CA VAL A 164 5.16 11.34 3.59
C VAL A 164 6.20 12.36 4.05
N LEU A 165 7.46 11.94 4.24
CA LEU A 165 8.49 12.82 4.79
C LEU A 165 9.22 13.63 3.72
N HIS A 166 9.11 13.26 2.45
CA HIS A 166 9.85 13.92 1.37
C HIS A 166 8.91 14.66 0.42
N PHE A 167 9.47 15.71 -0.19
CA PHE A 167 8.87 16.31 -1.37
C PHE A 167 8.69 15.23 -2.44
N ALA A 168 7.55 15.23 -3.14
CA ALA A 168 7.44 14.47 -4.37
C ALA A 168 7.28 15.40 -5.56
N TRP A 169 7.82 14.95 -6.67
CA TRP A 169 7.68 15.61 -7.95
C TRP A 169 6.49 15.02 -8.70
N VAL A 170 5.68 15.88 -9.28
CA VAL A 170 4.63 15.47 -10.21
C VAL A 170 4.98 16.07 -11.58
N GLU A 171 5.18 15.21 -12.56
CA GLU A 171 5.52 15.60 -13.92
C GLU A 171 4.39 15.18 -14.87
N THR A 172 4.00 16.08 -15.76
CA THR A 172 3.06 15.77 -16.82
C THR A 172 3.74 15.98 -18.16
N ALA A 173 3.74 14.94 -18.98
CA ALA A 173 4.23 14.96 -20.33
C ALA A 173 3.08 14.68 -21.30
N LEU A 174 3.07 15.39 -22.44
CA LEU A 174 2.13 15.18 -23.53
C LEU A 174 2.95 14.81 -24.77
N ALA A 175 2.64 13.68 -25.40
CA ALA A 175 3.40 13.17 -26.55
C ALA A 175 4.91 13.05 -26.30
N GLY A 176 5.31 12.75 -25.05
CA GLY A 176 6.71 12.64 -24.63
C GLY A 176 7.39 13.97 -24.29
N GLN A 177 6.72 15.11 -24.48
CA GLN A 177 7.24 16.43 -24.09
C GLN A 177 6.69 16.83 -22.72
N VAL A 178 7.57 17.16 -21.77
CA VAL A 178 7.17 17.67 -20.46
C VAL A 178 6.52 19.04 -20.62
N ILE A 179 5.25 19.16 -20.22
CA ILE A 179 4.48 20.41 -20.27
C ILE A 179 4.49 21.15 -18.93
N ALA A 180 4.67 20.41 -17.83
CA ALA A 180 4.67 20.95 -16.49
C ALA A 180 5.34 20.00 -15.50
N ARG A 181 5.97 20.56 -14.48
CA ARG A 181 6.50 19.84 -13.34
C ARG A 181 6.22 20.63 -12.07
N SER A 182 5.69 19.96 -11.05
CA SER A 182 5.48 20.56 -9.73
C SER A 182 6.27 19.82 -8.65
N ALA A 183 6.86 20.59 -7.74
CA ALA A 183 7.23 20.07 -6.43
C ALA A 183 6.01 20.17 -5.53
N VAL A 184 5.65 19.07 -4.88
CA VAL A 184 4.54 18.99 -3.92
C VAL A 184 5.12 18.57 -2.58
N ASP A 185 5.02 19.46 -1.60
CA ASP A 185 5.48 19.18 -0.24
C ASP A 185 4.49 18.22 0.49
N TRP A 186 4.73 17.97 1.77
CA TRP A 186 3.84 17.13 2.58
C TRP A 186 2.56 17.87 3.02
N SER A 187 2.58 19.21 3.08
CA SER A 187 1.43 20.04 3.46
C SER A 187 0.40 20.17 2.32
N GLY A 188 0.82 19.87 1.09
CA GLY A 188 0.04 20.05 -0.13
C GLY A 188 0.36 21.36 -0.86
N ASP A 189 1.29 22.17 -0.36
CA ASP A 189 1.79 23.33 -1.06
C ASP A 189 2.56 22.88 -2.31
N THR A 190 2.32 23.60 -3.41
CA THR A 190 2.86 23.26 -4.73
C THR A 190 3.56 24.44 -5.37
N ILE A 191 4.71 24.16 -5.96
CA ILE A 191 5.43 25.10 -6.83
C ILE A 191 5.50 24.45 -8.21
N THR A 192 4.83 25.06 -9.19
CA THR A 192 4.74 24.54 -10.56
C THR A 192 5.59 25.33 -11.53
N ALA A 193 6.48 24.63 -12.24
CA ALA A 193 7.14 25.11 -13.44
C ALA A 193 6.34 24.68 -14.68
N TRP A 194 6.03 25.64 -15.53
CA TRP A 194 5.28 25.43 -16.78
C TRP A 194 6.21 25.57 -17.98
N ALA A 195 5.97 24.78 -19.04
CA ALA A 195 6.52 25.09 -20.35
C ALA A 195 5.97 26.45 -20.82
N GLU A 196 6.78 27.25 -21.49
CA GLU A 196 6.39 28.59 -21.97
C GLU A 196 5.15 28.54 -22.89
N THR A 197 5.02 27.44 -23.64
CA THR A 197 3.94 27.21 -24.60
C THR A 197 2.73 26.49 -24.01
N ALA A 198 2.65 26.33 -22.67
CA ALA A 198 1.60 25.55 -22.04
C ALA A 198 0.21 26.20 -22.21
N SER A 199 -0.68 25.52 -22.94
CA SER A 199 -2.07 25.96 -23.14
C SER A 199 -2.90 25.86 -21.85
N ALA A 200 -4.07 26.50 -21.81
CA ALA A 200 -4.99 26.40 -20.68
C ALA A 200 -5.46 24.94 -20.44
N GLU A 201 -5.68 24.18 -21.52
CA GLU A 201 -6.08 22.77 -21.44
C GLU A 201 -4.95 21.91 -20.88
N GLN A 202 -3.70 22.15 -21.30
CA GLN A 202 -2.51 21.49 -20.77
C GLN A 202 -2.32 21.79 -19.27
N LYS A 203 -2.60 23.03 -18.85
CA LYS A 203 -2.59 23.40 -17.42
C LYS A 203 -3.62 22.63 -16.62
N HIS A 204 -4.83 22.49 -17.15
CA HIS A 204 -5.90 21.70 -16.53
C HIS A 204 -5.53 20.20 -16.43
N LEU A 205 -4.90 19.63 -17.47
CA LEU A 205 -4.40 18.25 -17.41
C LEU A 205 -3.34 18.05 -16.32
N HIS A 206 -2.42 19.00 -16.15
CA HIS A 206 -1.44 18.94 -15.06
C HIS A 206 -2.11 19.08 -13.69
N GLN A 207 -3.11 19.94 -13.54
CA GLN A 207 -3.88 20.06 -12.29
C GLN A 207 -4.52 18.72 -11.89
N ARG A 208 -5.11 17.98 -12.85
CA ARG A 208 -5.65 16.64 -12.58
C ARG A 208 -4.55 15.63 -12.22
N ALA A 209 -3.38 15.73 -12.84
CA ALA A 209 -2.23 14.91 -12.45
C ALA A 209 -1.80 15.17 -11.00
N LEU A 210 -1.78 16.44 -10.57
CA LEU A 210 -1.50 16.83 -9.18
C LEU A 210 -2.55 16.27 -8.23
N GLU A 211 -3.83 16.49 -8.52
CA GLU A 211 -4.93 15.99 -7.70
C GLU A 211 -4.84 14.47 -7.52
N ARG A 212 -4.59 13.74 -8.61
CA ARG A 212 -4.42 12.29 -8.58
C ARG A 212 -3.24 11.86 -7.71
N ALA A 213 -2.08 12.51 -7.83
CA ALA A 213 -0.92 12.20 -7.00
C ALA A 213 -1.23 12.45 -5.50
N THR A 214 -1.85 13.58 -5.16
CA THR A 214 -2.27 13.90 -3.80
C THR A 214 -3.29 12.90 -3.26
N ARG A 215 -4.30 12.52 -4.05
CA ARG A 215 -5.28 11.49 -3.68
C ARG A 215 -4.62 10.13 -3.43
N THR A 216 -3.62 9.76 -4.24
CA THR A 216 -2.83 8.54 -4.02
C THR A 216 -2.15 8.57 -2.66
N ARG A 217 -1.47 9.68 -2.31
CA ARG A 217 -0.82 9.83 -1.00
C ARG A 217 -1.82 9.69 0.16
N HIS A 218 -2.99 10.34 0.05
CA HIS A 218 -4.04 10.21 1.07
C HIS A 218 -4.52 8.75 1.20
N LEU A 219 -4.69 8.03 0.08
CA LEU A 219 -5.06 6.62 0.14
C LEU A 219 -3.97 5.74 0.78
N ASN A 220 -2.68 6.03 0.57
CA ASN A 220 -1.58 5.32 1.25
C ASN A 220 -1.60 5.56 2.77
N LEU A 221 -1.82 6.80 3.21
CA LEU A 221 -2.00 7.11 4.64
C LEU A 221 -3.22 6.39 5.21
N ARG A 222 -4.33 6.37 4.48
CA ARG A 222 -5.54 5.66 4.88
C ARG A 222 -5.31 4.15 4.97
N LEU A 223 -4.58 3.57 4.03
CA LEU A 223 -4.18 2.17 4.05
C LEU A 223 -3.40 1.88 5.35
N PHE A 224 -2.39 2.69 5.68
CA PHE A 224 -1.62 2.54 6.92
C PHE A 224 -2.50 2.58 8.19
N LEU A 225 -3.41 3.55 8.27
CA LEU A 225 -4.35 3.65 9.40
C LEU A 225 -5.30 2.44 9.47
N THR A 226 -5.75 1.96 8.32
CA THR A 226 -6.64 0.78 8.21
C THR A 226 -5.91 -0.48 8.69
N VAL A 227 -4.66 -0.67 8.27
CA VAL A 227 -3.81 -1.80 8.70
C VAL A 227 -3.53 -1.72 10.20
N SER A 228 -3.19 -0.54 10.72
CA SER A 228 -2.90 -0.34 12.15
C SER A 228 -4.13 -0.63 13.02
N SER A 229 -5.29 -0.09 12.63
CA SER A 229 -6.57 -0.37 13.31
C SER A 229 -6.96 -1.85 13.22
N GLY A 230 -6.77 -2.45 12.04
CA GLY A 230 -7.01 -3.87 11.83
C GLY A 230 -6.12 -4.76 12.69
N ALA A 231 -4.83 -4.42 12.81
CA ALA A 231 -3.90 -5.14 13.67
C ALA A 231 -4.29 -5.08 15.15
N ALA A 232 -4.74 -3.91 15.64
CA ALA A 232 -5.25 -3.77 17.00
C ALA A 232 -6.48 -4.67 17.27
N LYS A 233 -7.40 -4.73 16.30
CA LYS A 233 -8.58 -5.61 16.34
C LYS A 233 -8.20 -7.08 16.34
N ILE A 234 -7.31 -7.47 15.43
CA ILE A 234 -6.79 -8.84 15.30
C ILE A 234 -6.04 -9.29 16.55
N ALA A 235 -5.29 -8.40 17.21
CA ALA A 235 -4.55 -8.72 18.43
C ALA A 235 -5.45 -9.27 19.54
N THR A 236 -6.73 -8.87 19.57
CA THR A 236 -7.72 -9.37 20.53
C THR A 236 -8.09 -10.84 20.31
N LEU A 237 -7.85 -11.38 19.11
CA LEU A 237 -8.05 -12.79 18.78
C LEU A 237 -6.85 -13.67 19.17
N THR A 238 -5.67 -13.08 19.28
CA THR A 238 -4.43 -13.83 19.54
C THR A 238 -4.15 -13.90 21.04
N ALA A 239 -3.77 -15.08 21.54
CA ALA A 239 -3.40 -15.26 22.95
C ALA A 239 -2.18 -14.42 23.37
N THR A 240 -1.36 -13.99 22.41
CA THR A 240 -0.15 -13.19 22.63
C THR A 240 -0.46 -11.71 22.90
N GLY A 241 -1.63 -11.21 22.52
CA GLY A 241 -2.13 -9.87 22.87
C GLY A 241 -1.30 -8.68 22.36
N THR A 242 -0.28 -8.89 21.51
CA THR A 242 0.60 -7.82 21.01
C THR A 242 0.22 -7.39 19.59
N PRO A 243 -0.36 -6.19 19.37
CA PRO A 243 -0.77 -5.73 18.04
C PRO A 243 0.35 -5.62 17.01
N ILE A 244 1.59 -5.44 17.46
CA ILE A 244 2.76 -5.28 16.57
C ILE A 244 2.97 -6.55 15.73
N LEU A 245 2.78 -7.73 16.32
CA LEU A 245 2.93 -9.00 15.60
C LEU A 245 1.81 -9.23 14.58
N ALA A 246 0.65 -8.57 14.73
CA ALA A 246 -0.47 -8.70 13.81
C ALA A 246 -0.38 -7.76 12.59
N LEU A 247 0.54 -6.78 12.59
CA LEU A 247 0.62 -5.75 11.54
C LEU A 247 0.82 -6.33 10.14
N PRO A 248 1.81 -7.20 9.86
CA PRO A 248 1.95 -7.75 8.53
C PRO A 248 0.78 -8.65 8.09
N ALA A 249 0.05 -9.27 9.03
CA ALA A 249 -1.09 -10.12 8.71
C ALA A 249 -2.30 -9.26 8.31
N ALA A 250 -2.53 -8.17 9.08
CA ALA A 250 -3.51 -7.15 8.74
C ALA A 250 -3.19 -6.50 7.38
N TYR A 251 -1.91 -6.21 7.11
CA TYR A 251 -1.47 -5.68 5.82
C TYR A 251 -1.81 -6.63 4.66
N GLN A 252 -1.40 -7.90 4.74
CA GLN A 252 -1.70 -8.88 3.69
C GLN A 252 -3.20 -9.08 3.47
N TYR A 253 -3.99 -9.11 4.54
CA TYR A 253 -5.44 -9.17 4.45
C TYR A 253 -6.00 -7.99 3.65
N VAL A 254 -5.59 -6.76 3.97
CA VAL A 254 -6.03 -5.55 3.26
C VAL A 254 -5.60 -5.56 1.79
N ILE A 255 -4.35 -5.92 1.49
CA ILE A 255 -3.85 -5.98 0.11
C ILE A 255 -4.59 -7.06 -0.70
N THR A 256 -4.90 -8.20 -0.09
CA THR A 256 -5.68 -9.26 -0.76
C THR A 256 -7.08 -8.78 -1.10
N LEU A 257 -7.74 -8.05 -0.19
CA LEU A 257 -9.03 -7.44 -0.45
C LEU A 257 -9.00 -6.42 -1.59
N LEU A 258 -7.98 -5.59 -1.64
CA LEU A 258 -7.78 -4.63 -2.73
C LEU A 258 -7.56 -5.35 -4.07
N LYS A 259 -6.77 -6.43 -4.09
CA LYS A 259 -6.56 -7.26 -5.29
C LYS A 259 -7.87 -7.88 -5.79
N GLN A 260 -8.62 -8.53 -4.89
CA GLN A 260 -9.91 -9.15 -5.23
C GLN A 260 -10.92 -8.15 -5.79
N ALA A 261 -11.03 -6.96 -5.17
CA ALA A 261 -11.92 -5.92 -5.65
C ALA A 261 -11.58 -5.46 -7.07
N ARG A 262 -10.30 -5.40 -7.43
CA ARG A 262 -9.86 -5.07 -8.80
C ARG A 262 -10.17 -6.19 -9.79
N GLU A 263 -10.00 -7.44 -9.40
CA GLU A 263 -10.26 -8.61 -10.26
C GLU A 263 -11.74 -8.76 -10.63
N ILE A 264 -12.66 -8.58 -9.67
CA ILE A 264 -14.11 -8.72 -9.90
C ILE A 264 -14.61 -7.76 -11.00
N LYS A 265 -14.02 -6.57 -11.11
CA LYS A 265 -14.43 -5.55 -12.09
C LYS A 265 -13.81 -5.73 -13.47
N ASN A 266 -12.74 -6.53 -13.57
CA ASN A 266 -12.11 -6.88 -14.84
C ASN A 266 -12.78 -8.07 -15.54
N ILE A 267 -13.83 -8.64 -14.94
CA ILE A 267 -14.67 -9.65 -15.58
C ILE A 267 -15.57 -8.91 -16.59
N PRO A 268 -15.45 -9.22 -17.90
CA PRO A 268 -16.13 -8.49 -18.98
C PRO A 268 -17.65 -8.65 -18.98
#